data_AF-A0AAD1DUB1-F1
#
_entry.id   AF-A0AAD1DUB1-F1
#
_cell.length_a   1.000
_cell.length_b   1.000
_cell.length_c   1.000
_cell.angle_alpha   90.00
_cell.angle_beta   90.00
_cell.angle_gamma   90.00
#
_symmetry.space_group_name_H-M   'P 1'
#
loop_
_entity.id
_entity.type
_entity.pdbx_description
1 polymer ?
#
loop_
_entity_poly.entity_id
_entity_poly.type
_entity_poly.pdbx_seq_one_letter_code
_entity_poly.pdbx_strand_id
1 'polypeptide(L)'
;MSKTFSDHLYNGKFFRLLVNEASKVVVKKGKIKFEGKSSKLTEDDKSILKMFEYLNSLQEVLQDIEKVLIFLEIDTKKIKKIYPSLNADEEYYKYHFENYIIRIISLQDIVGKLGNILYNTNINDEKCNGYNFADTLKKLGNKNHSLVSAILERSKDIKKVRHKKLHKGEGEIVQLKGIIFWDDLEKVTNQNFDKILHQMSAEDLKAQINSIETETIEIIDSIIAFFDNSLDELNKLKCTNN
;
A
#
# COMPACT_ATOMS: atom_id res chain seq x y z
N MET A 1 16.91 1.51 -15.26
CA MET A 1 16.33 1.00 -14.01
C MET A 1 14.83 0.89 -14.22
N SER A 2 14.20 -0.23 -13.85
CA SER A 2 12.75 -0.28 -13.78
C SER A 2 12.26 0.77 -12.78
N LYS A 3 11.16 1.47 -13.06
CA LYS A 3 10.56 2.43 -12.11
C LYS A 3 9.93 1.66 -10.96
N THR A 4 10.21 2.07 -9.73
CA THR A 4 9.57 1.52 -8.53
C THR A 4 8.14 2.05 -8.38
N PHE A 5 7.31 1.39 -7.58
CA PHE A 5 6.00 1.90 -7.15
C PHE A 5 6.14 3.24 -6.42
N SER A 6 7.22 3.43 -5.67
CA SER A 6 7.52 4.73 -5.06
C SER A 6 7.81 5.80 -6.12
N ASP A 7 8.59 5.48 -7.15
CA ASP A 7 8.80 6.40 -8.29
C ASP A 7 7.49 6.73 -9.01
N HIS A 8 6.60 5.74 -9.12
CA HIS A 8 5.28 5.92 -9.73
C HIS A 8 4.40 6.87 -8.91
N LEU A 9 4.37 6.72 -7.57
CA LEU A 9 3.69 7.64 -6.65
C LEU A 9 4.14 9.10 -6.86
N TYR A 10 5.45 9.30 -7.06
CA TYR A 10 6.03 10.63 -7.30
C TYR A 10 5.72 11.23 -8.68
N ASN A 11 4.99 10.53 -9.55
CA ASN A 11 4.39 11.16 -10.73
C ASN A 11 3.27 12.14 -10.35
N GLY A 12 2.67 12.01 -9.15
CA GLY A 12 1.69 12.95 -8.61
C GLY A 12 2.27 14.32 -8.26
N LYS A 13 1.58 15.39 -8.66
CA LYS A 13 1.97 16.78 -8.36
C LYS A 13 1.90 17.07 -6.86
N PHE A 14 0.90 16.53 -6.18
CA PHE A 14 0.69 16.70 -4.73
C PHE A 14 1.89 16.21 -3.94
N PHE A 15 2.36 14.99 -4.20
CA PHE A 15 3.45 14.39 -3.42
C PHE A 15 4.76 15.13 -3.58
N ARG A 16 5.11 15.53 -4.81
CA ARG A 16 6.29 16.39 -5.05
C ARG A 16 6.19 17.72 -4.30
N LEU A 17 4.99 18.32 -4.30
CA LEU A 17 4.77 19.57 -3.61
C LEU A 17 4.87 19.42 -2.09
N LEU A 18 4.29 18.34 -1.53
CA LEU A 18 4.37 18.03 -0.11
C LEU A 18 5.82 17.84 0.35
N VAL A 19 6.65 17.11 -0.41
CA VAL A 19 8.08 16.96 -0.10
C VAL A 19 8.80 18.30 -0.10
N ASN A 20 8.52 19.16 -1.08
CA ASN A 20 9.12 20.48 -1.17
C ASN A 20 8.76 21.35 0.05
N GLU A 21 7.49 21.35 0.46
CA GLU A 21 7.07 22.11 1.65
C GLU A 21 7.65 21.52 2.94
N ALA A 22 7.59 20.19 3.10
CA ALA A 22 8.16 19.51 4.26
C ALA A 22 9.66 19.81 4.41
N SER A 23 10.39 19.84 3.31
CA SER A 23 11.82 20.20 3.30
C SER A 23 12.06 21.61 3.85
N LYS A 24 11.24 22.60 3.46
CA LYS A 24 11.33 23.97 4.01
C LYS A 24 11.07 23.99 5.51
N VAL A 25 10.05 23.24 5.96
CA VAL A 25 9.70 23.15 7.39
C VAL A 25 10.80 22.47 8.20
N VAL A 26 11.42 21.42 7.67
CA VAL A 26 12.58 20.74 8.30
C VAL A 26 13.75 21.70 8.45
N VAL A 27 14.09 22.46 7.40
CA VAL A 27 15.15 23.48 7.48
C VAL A 27 14.82 24.55 8.52
N LYS A 28 13.57 25.03 8.55
CA LYS A 28 13.08 25.98 9.57
C LYS A 28 13.23 25.42 10.99
N LYS A 29 12.83 24.17 11.21
CA LYS A 29 12.98 23.46 12.49
C LYS A 29 14.45 23.34 12.90
N GLY A 30 15.34 23.04 11.96
CA GLY A 30 16.79 22.99 12.18
C GLY A 30 17.37 24.34 12.62
N LYS A 31 17.00 25.43 11.93
CA LYS A 31 17.43 26.80 12.29
C LYS A 31 16.95 27.21 13.68
N ILE A 32 15.67 26.97 14.00
CA ILE A 32 15.11 27.25 15.34
C ILE A 32 15.94 26.54 16.43
N LYS A 33 16.25 25.26 16.24
CA LYS A 33 17.01 24.46 17.20
C LYS A 33 18.46 24.96 17.35
N PHE A 34 19.09 25.36 16.25
CA PHE A 34 20.48 25.82 16.25
C PHE A 34 20.64 27.25 16.80
N GLU A 35 19.74 28.16 16.44
CA GLU A 35 19.81 29.58 16.83
C GLU A 35 19.31 29.85 18.26
N GLY A 36 18.81 28.82 18.98
CA GLY A 36 18.33 28.96 20.36
C GLY A 36 17.12 29.90 20.51
N LYS A 37 16.43 30.22 19.40
CA LYS A 37 15.30 31.15 19.40
C LYS A 37 14.06 30.51 20.03
N SER A 38 13.26 31.34 20.72
CA SER A 38 11.96 30.96 21.29
C SER A 38 10.86 30.70 20.24
N SER A 39 11.17 30.91 18.95
CA SER A 39 10.24 30.73 17.83
C SER A 39 9.78 29.27 17.75
N LYS A 40 8.46 29.04 17.76
CA LYS A 40 7.86 27.71 17.61
C LYS A 40 7.40 27.50 16.17
N LEU A 41 7.34 26.24 15.75
CA LEU A 41 6.64 25.85 14.53
C LEU A 41 5.15 26.20 14.65
N THR A 42 4.57 26.68 13.55
CA THR A 42 3.13 26.93 13.43
C THR A 42 2.34 25.61 13.43
N GLU A 43 1.02 25.66 13.58
CA GLU A 43 0.18 24.46 13.43
C GLU A 43 0.20 23.93 11.99
N ASP A 44 0.35 24.80 10.99
CA ASP A 44 0.49 24.39 9.60
C ASP A 44 1.83 23.69 9.35
N ASP A 45 2.93 24.21 9.91
CA ASP A 45 4.24 23.55 9.86
C ASP A 45 4.14 22.12 10.44
N LYS A 46 3.47 21.96 11.58
CA LYS A 46 3.26 20.65 12.22
C LYS A 46 2.41 19.73 11.35
N SER A 47 1.36 20.28 10.73
CA SER A 47 0.48 19.54 9.82
C SER A 47 1.23 19.05 8.58
N ILE A 48 2.09 19.89 7.99
CA ILE A 48 2.95 19.52 6.85
C ILE A 48 3.93 18.40 7.25
N LEU A 49 4.59 18.50 8.40
CA LEU A 49 5.50 17.45 8.88
C LEU A 49 4.75 16.13 9.12
N LYS A 50 3.56 16.18 9.70
CA LYS A 50 2.76 14.99 9.96
C LYS A 50 2.23 14.35 8.66
N MET A 51 1.83 15.15 7.67
CA MET A 51 1.51 14.63 6.32
C MET A 51 2.74 13.98 5.67
N PHE A 52 3.93 14.56 5.85
CA PHE A 52 5.17 13.99 5.35
C PHE A 52 5.53 12.66 6.03
N GLU A 53 5.26 12.51 7.33
CA GLU A 53 5.39 11.23 8.04
C GLU A 53 4.47 10.14 7.42
N TYR A 54 3.21 10.47 7.13
CA TYR A 54 2.32 9.53 6.43
C TYR A 54 2.75 9.24 4.99
N LEU A 55 3.33 10.20 4.27
CA LEU A 55 3.92 9.94 2.96
C LEU A 55 5.09 8.94 3.05
N ASN A 56 5.93 9.05 4.06
CA ASN A 56 7.01 8.08 4.29
C ASN A 56 6.43 6.69 4.60
N SER A 57 5.42 6.60 5.45
CA SER A 57 4.72 5.33 5.69
C SER A 57 4.10 4.75 4.41
N LEU A 58 3.56 5.60 3.53
CA LEU A 58 3.03 5.16 2.24
C LEU A 58 4.14 4.53 1.38
N GLN A 59 5.31 5.14 1.33
CA GLN A 59 6.47 4.63 0.59
C GLN A 59 7.00 3.32 1.16
N GLU A 60 7.08 3.21 2.49
CA GLU A 60 7.50 1.97 3.15
C GLU A 60 6.56 0.81 2.79
N VAL A 61 5.24 1.05 2.78
CA VAL A 61 4.26 0.03 2.38
C VAL A 61 4.42 -0.33 0.90
N LEU A 62 4.63 0.63 0.01
CA LEU A 62 4.87 0.35 -1.41
C LEU A 62 6.15 -0.47 -1.63
N GLN A 63 7.25 -0.13 -0.96
CA GLN A 63 8.50 -0.90 -1.01
C GLN A 63 8.31 -2.33 -0.47
N ASP A 64 7.50 -2.50 0.57
CA ASP A 64 7.18 -3.82 1.09
C ASP A 64 6.35 -4.65 0.09
N ILE A 65 5.43 -4.03 -0.65
CA ILE A 65 4.71 -4.70 -1.74
C ILE A 65 5.68 -5.12 -2.85
N GLU A 66 6.61 -4.26 -3.25
CA GLU A 66 7.64 -4.61 -4.25
C GLU A 66 8.50 -5.80 -3.79
N LYS A 67 8.91 -5.81 -2.52
CA LYS A 67 9.63 -6.96 -1.95
C LYS A 67 8.80 -8.23 -2.08
N VAL A 68 7.50 -8.17 -1.77
CA VAL A 68 6.60 -9.33 -1.91
C VAL A 68 6.56 -9.83 -3.36
N LEU A 69 6.42 -8.94 -4.35
CA LEU A 69 6.46 -9.32 -5.77
C LEU A 69 7.78 -9.98 -6.14
N ILE A 70 8.91 -9.40 -5.73
CA ILE A 70 10.24 -9.98 -5.96
C ILE A 70 10.33 -11.38 -5.38
N PHE A 71 9.86 -11.60 -4.15
CA PHE A 71 9.87 -12.93 -3.54
C PHE A 71 8.97 -13.91 -4.30
N LEU A 72 7.77 -13.51 -4.71
CA LEU A 72 6.87 -14.37 -5.49
C LEU A 72 7.49 -14.87 -6.81
N GLU A 73 8.45 -14.15 -7.38
CA GLU A 73 9.17 -14.57 -8.60
C GLU A 73 10.35 -15.52 -8.34
N ILE A 74 10.74 -15.74 -7.08
CA ILE A 74 11.88 -16.61 -6.76
C ILE A 74 11.47 -18.07 -6.92
N ASP A 75 12.29 -18.82 -7.66
CA ASP A 75 12.22 -20.28 -7.74
C ASP A 75 12.25 -20.90 -6.33
N THR A 76 11.14 -21.52 -5.94
CA THR A 76 10.95 -22.13 -4.62
C THR A 76 11.93 -23.26 -4.35
N LYS A 77 12.51 -23.89 -5.39
CA LYS A 77 13.58 -24.89 -5.24
C LYS A 77 14.83 -24.28 -4.62
N LYS A 78 15.09 -22.99 -4.85
CA LYS A 78 16.18 -22.25 -4.19
C LYS A 78 15.83 -21.96 -2.73
N ILE A 79 14.58 -21.60 -2.45
CA ILE A 79 14.11 -21.33 -1.08
C ILE A 79 14.18 -22.59 -0.22
N LYS A 80 13.69 -23.73 -0.73
CA LYS A 80 13.72 -25.03 -0.04
C LYS A 80 15.15 -25.51 0.28
N LYS A 81 16.16 -25.08 -0.48
CA LYS A 81 17.58 -25.36 -0.14
C LYS A 81 18.04 -24.61 1.11
N ILE A 82 17.53 -23.40 1.33
CA ILE A 82 17.92 -22.52 2.45
C ILE A 82 17.01 -22.78 3.66
N TYR A 83 15.75 -23.11 3.43
CA TYR A 83 14.75 -23.41 4.45
C TYR A 83 14.10 -24.77 4.19
N PRO A 84 14.79 -25.89 4.52
CA PRO A 84 14.34 -27.24 4.18
C PRO A 84 13.04 -27.68 4.85
N SER A 85 12.62 -27.00 5.92
CA SER A 85 11.34 -27.26 6.60
C SER A 85 10.12 -26.70 5.84
N LEU A 86 10.33 -25.96 4.74
CA LEU A 86 9.26 -25.58 3.83
C LEU A 86 8.78 -26.80 3.06
N ASN A 87 7.67 -27.38 3.53
CA ASN A 87 7.20 -28.68 3.06
C ASN A 87 6.52 -28.57 1.68
N ALA A 88 5.77 -27.49 1.46
CA ALA A 88 4.96 -27.26 0.26
C ALA A 88 5.32 -25.94 -0.43
N ASP A 89 5.30 -25.93 -1.77
CA ASP A 89 5.32 -24.69 -2.56
C ASP A 89 4.07 -23.85 -2.30
N GLU A 90 2.91 -24.49 -2.14
CA GLU A 90 1.67 -23.76 -1.83
C GLU A 90 1.82 -22.87 -0.59
N GLU A 91 2.48 -23.37 0.46
CA GLU A 91 2.70 -22.64 1.71
C GLU A 91 3.54 -21.37 1.49
N TYR A 92 4.54 -21.45 0.61
CA TYR A 92 5.39 -20.32 0.25
C TYR A 92 4.59 -19.20 -0.42
N TYR A 93 3.86 -19.54 -1.48
CA TYR A 93 3.07 -18.54 -2.20
C TYR A 93 1.96 -17.97 -1.33
N LYS A 94 1.31 -18.82 -0.52
CA LYS A 94 0.27 -18.39 0.42
C LYS A 94 0.80 -17.34 1.39
N TYR A 95 1.97 -17.57 1.98
CA TYR A 95 2.61 -16.61 2.88
C TYR A 95 2.82 -15.25 2.22
N HIS A 96 3.34 -15.23 0.99
CA HIS A 96 3.64 -13.98 0.29
C HIS A 96 2.37 -13.25 -0.18
N PHE A 97 1.37 -13.95 -0.71
CA PHE A 97 0.08 -13.34 -1.05
C PHE A 97 -0.67 -12.81 0.20
N GLU A 98 -0.57 -13.48 1.35
CA GLU A 98 -1.13 -12.95 2.61
C GLU A 98 -0.46 -11.63 3.01
N ASN A 99 0.87 -11.52 2.87
CA ASN A 99 1.59 -10.28 3.11
C ASN A 99 1.17 -9.16 2.14
N TYR A 100 1.01 -9.47 0.86
CA TYR A 100 0.48 -8.53 -0.14
C TYR A 100 -0.89 -7.95 0.29
N ILE A 101 -1.84 -8.82 0.66
CA ILE A 101 -3.20 -8.45 1.08
C ILE A 101 -3.17 -7.48 2.27
N ILE A 102 -2.31 -7.74 3.26
CA ILE A 102 -2.17 -6.89 4.45
C ILE A 102 -1.66 -5.50 4.05
N ARG A 103 -0.64 -5.43 3.19
CA ARG A 103 0.01 -4.18 2.79
C ARG A 103 -0.90 -3.29 1.94
N ILE A 104 -1.65 -3.86 0.99
CA ILE A 104 -2.63 -3.10 0.19
C ILE A 104 -3.68 -2.41 1.06
N ILE A 105 -4.12 -3.06 2.14
CA ILE A 105 -5.09 -2.46 3.06
C ILE A 105 -4.46 -1.32 3.85
N SER A 106 -3.19 -1.44 4.25
CA SER A 106 -2.47 -0.36 4.92
C SER A 106 -2.39 0.92 4.07
N LEU A 107 -2.33 0.82 2.73
CA LEU A 107 -2.37 2.00 1.86
C LEU A 107 -3.63 2.83 2.08
N GLN A 108 -4.79 2.20 2.25
CA GLN A 108 -6.07 2.90 2.44
C GLN A 108 -6.13 3.64 3.77
N ASP A 109 -5.60 3.04 4.82
CA ASP A 109 -5.56 3.64 6.14
C ASP A 109 -4.66 4.89 6.12
N ILE A 110 -3.51 4.80 5.46
CA ILE A 110 -2.58 5.92 5.29
C ILE A 110 -3.21 7.04 4.45
N VAL A 111 -3.89 6.70 3.35
CA VAL A 111 -4.65 7.67 2.54
C VAL A 111 -5.71 8.38 3.37
N GLY A 112 -6.45 7.64 4.21
CA GLY A 112 -7.43 8.21 5.13
C GLY A 112 -6.81 9.19 6.12
N LYS A 113 -5.67 8.83 6.72
CA LYS A 113 -4.96 9.69 7.69
C LYS A 113 -4.37 10.95 7.07
N LEU A 114 -3.75 10.83 5.89
CA LEU A 114 -3.23 11.97 5.15
C LEU A 114 -4.38 12.90 4.72
N GLY A 115 -5.47 12.32 4.20
CA GLY A 115 -6.69 13.04 3.86
C GLY A 115 -7.32 13.73 5.07
N ASN A 116 -7.34 13.11 6.24
CA ASN A 116 -7.90 13.68 7.46
C ASN A 116 -7.18 14.95 7.90
N ILE A 117 -5.85 15.02 7.75
CA ILE A 117 -5.09 16.25 7.99
C ILE A 117 -5.41 17.27 6.89
N LEU A 118 -5.32 16.86 5.63
CA LEU A 118 -5.48 17.74 4.48
C LEU A 118 -6.83 18.48 4.46
N TYR A 119 -7.90 17.77 4.84
CA TYR A 119 -9.26 18.31 4.88
C TYR A 119 -9.70 18.76 6.28
N ASN A 120 -8.80 18.68 7.27
CA ASN A 120 -9.09 19.00 8.68
C ASN A 120 -10.40 18.36 9.20
N THR A 121 -10.60 17.05 8.92
CA THR A 121 -11.86 16.38 9.25
C THR A 121 -11.99 16.00 10.73
N ASN A 122 -10.96 16.29 11.55
CA ASN A 122 -10.93 16.07 13.01
C ASN A 122 -11.25 14.63 13.45
N ILE A 123 -11.01 13.64 12.60
CA ILE A 123 -11.14 12.23 12.96
C ILE A 123 -9.94 11.88 13.85
N ASN A 124 -10.20 11.22 14.99
CA ASN A 124 -9.12 10.71 15.84
C ASN A 124 -8.24 9.75 15.03
N ASP A 125 -6.91 9.93 15.08
CA ASP A 125 -5.95 9.19 14.26
C ASP A 125 -6.04 7.66 14.42
N GLU A 126 -6.32 7.18 15.63
CA GLU A 126 -6.47 5.75 15.93
C GLU A 126 -7.72 5.15 15.26
N LYS A 127 -8.73 6.00 15.03
CA LYS A 127 -9.99 5.63 14.39
C LYS A 127 -10.02 6.04 12.92
N CYS A 128 -8.99 6.72 12.43
CA CYS A 128 -8.96 7.23 11.07
C CYS A 128 -8.47 6.13 10.12
N ASN A 129 -9.42 5.61 9.34
CA ASN A 129 -9.17 4.70 8.22
C ASN A 129 -9.82 5.27 6.96
N GLY A 130 -9.51 4.69 5.80
CA GLY A 130 -10.02 5.18 4.52
C GLY A 130 -11.57 5.25 4.46
N TYR A 131 -12.29 4.32 5.09
CA TYR A 131 -13.75 4.29 5.12
C TYR A 131 -14.34 5.44 5.96
N ASN A 132 -13.87 5.60 7.20
CA ASN A 132 -14.32 6.66 8.10
C ASN A 132 -14.03 8.05 7.48
N PHE A 133 -12.90 8.17 6.80
CA PHE A 133 -12.55 9.37 6.07
C PHE A 133 -13.48 9.62 4.86
N ALA A 134 -13.72 8.60 4.02
CA ALA A 134 -14.61 8.71 2.87
C ALA A 134 -16.05 9.11 3.28
N ASP A 135 -16.58 8.49 4.33
CA ASP A 135 -17.90 8.81 4.89
C ASP A 135 -17.95 10.25 5.42
N THR A 136 -16.86 10.73 6.02
CA THR A 136 -16.79 12.11 6.50
C THR A 136 -16.76 13.10 5.35
N LEU A 137 -15.95 12.86 4.30
CA LEU A 137 -15.96 13.68 3.09
C LEU A 137 -17.34 13.73 2.42
N LYS A 138 -18.04 12.58 2.38
CA LYS A 138 -19.40 12.50 1.84
C LYS A 138 -20.37 13.39 2.63
N LYS A 139 -20.33 13.33 3.97
CA LYS A 139 -21.17 14.19 4.84
C LYS A 139 -20.86 15.67 4.68
N LEU A 140 -19.61 16.02 4.36
CA LEU A 140 -19.18 17.39 4.05
C LEU A 140 -19.54 17.85 2.63
N GLY A 141 -20.18 17.00 1.82
CA GLY A 141 -20.51 17.31 0.42
C GLY A 141 -19.28 17.44 -0.48
N ASN A 142 -18.13 16.89 -0.07
CA ASN A 142 -16.90 17.02 -0.83
C ASN A 142 -16.92 16.10 -2.07
N LYS A 143 -16.70 16.67 -3.25
CA LYS A 143 -16.69 15.94 -4.53
C LYS A 143 -15.66 14.81 -4.59
N ASN A 144 -14.55 14.93 -3.85
CA ASN A 144 -13.46 13.96 -3.84
C ASN A 144 -13.76 12.70 -3.02
N HIS A 145 -14.91 12.61 -2.30
CA HIS A 145 -15.32 11.38 -1.61
C HIS A 145 -15.47 10.19 -2.59
N SER A 146 -15.86 10.46 -3.83
CA SER A 146 -15.99 9.45 -4.89
C SER A 146 -14.65 8.82 -5.26
N LEU A 147 -13.58 9.61 -5.30
CA LEU A 147 -12.22 9.15 -5.58
C LEU A 147 -11.69 8.26 -4.44
N VAL A 148 -11.93 8.66 -3.18
CA VAL A 148 -11.57 7.81 -2.02
C VAL A 148 -12.37 6.51 -2.06
N SER A 149 -13.67 6.58 -2.36
CA SER A 149 -14.52 5.40 -2.47
C SER A 149 -14.05 4.44 -3.57
N ALA A 150 -13.54 4.95 -4.68
CA ALA A 150 -12.96 4.14 -5.76
C ALA A 150 -11.71 3.36 -5.29
N ILE A 151 -10.83 4.01 -4.51
CA ILE A 151 -9.66 3.35 -3.90
C ILE A 151 -10.13 2.20 -2.99
N LEU A 152 -11.14 2.45 -2.16
CA LEU A 152 -11.67 1.46 -1.21
C LEU A 152 -12.35 0.29 -1.93
N GLU A 153 -13.13 0.54 -2.98
CA GLU A 153 -13.87 -0.50 -3.70
C GLU A 153 -12.91 -1.46 -4.41
N ARG A 154 -11.83 -0.96 -5.02
CA ARG A 154 -10.81 -1.81 -5.67
C ARG A 154 -10.21 -2.84 -4.73
N SER A 155 -10.06 -2.48 -3.46
CA SER A 155 -9.49 -3.36 -2.43
C SER A 155 -10.51 -4.18 -1.62
N LYS A 156 -11.80 -4.08 -1.96
CA LYS A 156 -12.88 -4.61 -1.11
C LYS A 156 -12.84 -6.13 -0.99
N ASP A 157 -12.48 -6.81 -2.07
CA ASP A 157 -12.40 -8.27 -2.07
C ASP A 157 -11.16 -8.76 -1.31
N ILE A 158 -10.03 -8.05 -1.43
CA ILE A 158 -8.83 -8.22 -0.59
C ILE A 158 -9.19 -8.05 0.91
N LYS A 159 -9.98 -7.04 1.26
CA LYS A 159 -10.45 -6.81 2.64
C LYS A 159 -11.35 -7.92 3.17
N LYS A 160 -12.25 -8.48 2.35
CA LYS A 160 -13.07 -9.63 2.75
C LYS A 160 -12.21 -10.86 3.07
N VAL A 161 -11.17 -11.12 2.26
CA VAL A 161 -10.21 -12.21 2.51
C VAL A 161 -9.48 -12.00 3.82
N ARG A 162 -8.96 -10.79 4.08
CA ARG A 162 -8.30 -10.45 5.35
C ARG A 162 -9.21 -10.62 6.57
N HIS A 163 -10.45 -10.12 6.52
CA HIS A 163 -11.38 -10.26 7.64
C HIS A 163 -11.70 -11.73 7.95
N LYS A 164 -11.90 -12.56 6.92
CA LYS A 164 -12.09 -14.01 7.12
C LYS A 164 -10.89 -14.62 7.83
N LYS A 165 -9.66 -14.32 7.38
CA LYS A 165 -8.43 -14.83 8.00
C LYS A 165 -8.28 -14.39 9.46
N LEU A 166 -8.43 -13.09 9.74
CA LEU A 166 -8.27 -12.55 11.10
C LEU A 166 -9.28 -13.10 12.11
N HIS A 167 -10.52 -13.35 11.67
CA HIS A 167 -11.59 -13.76 12.59
C HIS A 167 -11.85 -15.27 12.61
N LYS A 168 -11.48 -16.01 11.56
CA LYS A 168 -11.75 -17.44 11.44
C LYS A 168 -10.50 -18.30 11.35
N GLY A 169 -9.29 -17.72 11.30
CA GLY A 169 -8.04 -18.45 11.04
C GLY A 169 -7.91 -18.97 9.59
N GLU A 170 -9.01 -18.93 8.84
CA GLU A 170 -9.14 -19.46 7.48
C GLU A 170 -9.33 -18.29 6.50
N GLY A 171 -8.45 -18.21 5.52
CA GLY A 171 -8.58 -17.35 4.36
C GLY A 171 -8.12 -18.13 3.15
N GLU A 172 -9.05 -18.45 2.25
CA GLU A 172 -8.70 -18.92 0.92
C GLU A 172 -8.03 -17.75 0.19
N ILE A 173 -6.78 -17.94 -0.23
CA ILE A 173 -6.07 -16.97 -1.06
C ILE A 173 -6.62 -17.12 -2.47
N VAL A 174 -7.47 -16.16 -2.87
CA VAL A 174 -8.19 -16.21 -4.15
C VAL A 174 -7.24 -16.35 -5.33
N GLN A 175 -6.05 -15.74 -5.23
CA GLN A 175 -5.00 -15.83 -6.24
C GLN A 175 -4.47 -17.26 -6.44
N LEU A 176 -4.53 -18.11 -5.41
CA LEU A 176 -4.08 -19.50 -5.50
C LEU A 176 -5.21 -20.47 -5.85
N LYS A 177 -6.44 -19.98 -5.93
CA LYS A 177 -7.61 -20.83 -6.15
C LYS A 177 -7.56 -21.46 -7.54
N GLY A 178 -7.55 -22.78 -7.58
CA GLY A 178 -7.51 -23.55 -8.83
C GLY A 178 -6.11 -23.82 -9.37
N ILE A 179 -5.06 -23.27 -8.75
CA ILE A 179 -3.67 -23.60 -9.09
C ILE A 179 -3.33 -24.93 -8.41
N ILE A 180 -2.90 -25.90 -9.21
CA ILE A 180 -2.45 -27.20 -8.70
C ILE A 180 -0.92 -27.16 -8.54
N PHE A 181 -0.41 -27.42 -7.34
CA PHE A 181 1.03 -27.51 -7.10
C PHE A 181 1.53 -28.93 -7.40
N TRP A 182 1.83 -29.21 -8.67
CA TRP A 182 2.22 -30.56 -9.10
C TRP A 182 3.45 -31.08 -8.37
N ASP A 183 4.49 -30.26 -8.18
CA ASP A 183 5.69 -30.62 -7.39
C ASP A 183 5.34 -31.09 -5.96
N ASP A 184 4.28 -30.56 -5.35
CA ASP A 184 3.81 -31.02 -4.03
C ASP A 184 2.95 -32.29 -4.11
N LEU A 185 2.12 -32.42 -5.15
CA LEU A 185 1.32 -33.61 -5.39
C LEU A 185 2.19 -34.83 -5.71
N GLU A 186 3.27 -34.67 -6.47
CA GLU A 186 4.26 -35.72 -6.76
C GLU A 186 4.85 -36.28 -5.47
N LYS A 187 5.22 -35.41 -4.51
CA LYS A 187 5.77 -35.85 -3.21
C LYS A 187 4.77 -36.67 -2.39
N VAL A 188 3.49 -36.30 -2.43
CA VAL A 188 2.44 -36.96 -1.65
C VAL A 188 2.01 -38.28 -2.30
N THR A 189 1.88 -38.30 -3.62
CA THR A 189 1.39 -39.46 -4.38
C THR A 189 2.50 -40.42 -4.82
N ASN A 190 3.76 -39.97 -4.74
CA ASN A 190 4.94 -40.66 -5.29
C ASN A 190 4.80 -41.00 -6.79
N GLN A 191 4.05 -40.17 -7.53
CA GLN A 191 3.88 -40.24 -8.97
C GLN A 191 4.66 -39.10 -9.62
N ASN A 192 5.19 -39.33 -10.82
CA ASN A 192 5.77 -38.27 -11.64
C ASN A 192 4.70 -37.80 -12.63
N PHE A 193 4.43 -36.51 -12.65
CA PHE A 193 3.54 -35.86 -13.60
C PHE A 193 4.33 -35.29 -14.78
N ASP A 194 3.64 -35.10 -15.90
CA ASP A 194 4.25 -34.56 -17.12
C ASP A 194 4.76 -33.12 -16.87
N LYS A 195 5.90 -32.77 -17.46
CA LYS A 195 6.50 -31.43 -17.39
C LYS A 195 5.54 -30.33 -17.84
N ILE A 196 4.62 -30.64 -18.77
CA ILE A 196 3.63 -29.66 -19.21
C ILE A 196 2.71 -29.20 -18.07
N LEU A 197 2.40 -30.09 -17.12
CA LEU A 197 1.55 -29.76 -15.97
C LEU A 197 2.28 -28.78 -15.03
N HIS A 198 3.58 -29.01 -14.79
CA HIS A 198 4.43 -28.10 -14.02
C HIS A 198 4.55 -26.71 -14.68
N GLN A 199 4.64 -26.68 -16.01
CA GLN A 199 4.65 -25.43 -16.77
C GLN A 199 3.33 -24.66 -16.63
N MET A 200 2.19 -25.35 -16.71
CA MET A 200 0.87 -24.74 -16.51
C MET A 200 0.78 -24.03 -15.15
N SER A 201 1.21 -24.67 -14.06
CA SER A 201 1.18 -24.04 -12.73
C SER A 201 2.10 -22.83 -12.63
N ALA A 202 3.27 -22.88 -13.28
CA ALA A 202 4.17 -21.73 -13.32
C ALA A 202 3.60 -20.55 -14.12
N GLU A 203 2.89 -20.83 -15.23
CA GLU A 203 2.19 -19.83 -16.02
C GLU A 203 1.02 -19.20 -15.26
N ASP A 204 0.22 -20.03 -14.58
CA ASP A 204 -0.88 -19.56 -13.74
C ASP A 204 -0.37 -18.67 -12.60
N LEU A 205 0.69 -19.09 -11.89
CA LEU A 205 1.31 -18.27 -10.83
C LEU A 205 1.81 -16.94 -11.38
N LYS A 206 2.48 -16.96 -12.54
CA LYS A 206 2.96 -15.74 -13.19
C LYS A 206 1.80 -14.81 -13.57
N ALA A 207 0.70 -15.35 -14.07
CA ALA A 207 -0.50 -14.55 -14.38
C ALA A 207 -1.07 -13.87 -13.12
N GLN A 208 -1.08 -14.56 -11.99
CA GLN A 208 -1.55 -14.00 -10.72
C GLN A 208 -0.60 -12.93 -10.17
N ILE A 209 0.71 -13.12 -10.28
CA ILE A 209 1.72 -12.12 -9.90
C ILE A 209 1.55 -10.85 -10.73
N ASN A 210 1.44 -10.98 -12.06
CA ASN A 210 1.20 -9.84 -12.95
C ASN A 210 -0.14 -9.13 -12.64
N SER A 211 -1.17 -9.90 -12.26
CA SER A 211 -2.47 -9.34 -11.89
C SER A 211 -2.36 -8.46 -10.65
N ILE A 212 -1.67 -8.91 -9.59
CA ILE A 212 -1.51 -8.10 -8.37
C ILE A 212 -0.56 -6.91 -8.55
N GLU A 213 0.44 -7.02 -9.44
CA GLU A 213 1.26 -5.89 -9.86
C GLU A 213 0.41 -4.81 -10.55
N THR A 214 -0.40 -5.21 -11.53
CA THR A 214 -1.32 -4.32 -12.25
C THR A 214 -2.31 -3.64 -11.31
N GLU A 215 -2.93 -4.42 -10.42
CA GLU A 215 -3.85 -3.90 -9.39
C GLU A 215 -3.18 -2.87 -8.48
N THR A 216 -1.91 -3.10 -8.10
CA THR A 216 -1.15 -2.16 -7.27
C THR A 216 -0.90 -0.85 -7.99
N ILE A 217 -0.51 -0.89 -9.28
CA ILE A 217 -0.31 0.31 -10.10
C ILE A 217 -1.62 1.11 -10.18
N GLU A 218 -2.73 0.44 -10.45
CA GLU A 218 -4.05 1.05 -10.52
C GLU A 218 -4.49 1.72 -9.20
N ILE A 219 -4.16 1.11 -8.06
CA ILE A 219 -4.40 1.70 -6.74
C ILE A 219 -3.54 2.96 -6.55
N ILE A 220 -2.25 2.91 -6.91
CA ILE A 220 -1.36 4.08 -6.86
C ILE A 220 -1.89 5.22 -7.74
N ASP A 221 -2.35 4.93 -8.95
CA ASP A 221 -2.94 5.92 -9.85
C ASP A 221 -4.18 6.58 -9.24
N SER A 222 -5.02 5.80 -8.56
CA SER A 222 -6.20 6.33 -7.86
C SER A 222 -5.82 7.22 -6.68
N ILE A 223 -4.78 6.84 -5.93
CA ILE A 223 -4.22 7.64 -4.84
C ILE A 223 -3.67 8.97 -5.39
N ILE A 224 -2.88 8.92 -6.47
CA ILE A 224 -2.37 10.12 -7.15
C ILE A 224 -3.54 11.01 -7.59
N ALA A 225 -4.54 10.45 -8.26
CA ALA A 225 -5.68 11.21 -8.74
C ALA A 225 -6.42 11.90 -7.60
N PHE A 226 -6.65 11.22 -6.48
CA PHE A 226 -7.28 11.82 -5.30
C PHE A 226 -6.47 13.01 -4.75
N PHE A 227 -5.17 12.83 -4.54
CA PHE A 227 -4.33 13.86 -3.94
C PHE A 227 -4.04 15.03 -4.89
N ASP A 228 -3.86 14.78 -6.19
CA ASP A 228 -3.71 15.84 -7.19
C ASP A 228 -4.98 16.69 -7.31
N ASN A 229 -6.17 16.08 -7.17
CA ASN A 229 -7.44 16.82 -7.07
C ASN A 229 -7.63 17.54 -5.73
N SER A 230 -6.71 17.36 -4.78
CA SER A 230 -6.72 17.97 -3.45
C SER A 230 -5.58 18.99 -3.27
N LEU A 231 -4.89 19.37 -4.36
CA LEU A 231 -3.78 20.33 -4.34
C LEU A 231 -4.16 21.68 -3.73
N ASP A 232 -5.38 22.16 -3.98
CA ASP A 232 -5.86 23.44 -3.44
C ASP A 232 -5.92 23.41 -1.91
N GLU A 233 -6.29 22.28 -1.31
CA GLU A 233 -6.30 22.12 0.15
C GLU A 233 -4.87 22.19 0.72
N LEU A 234 -3.90 21.58 0.03
CA LEU A 234 -2.49 21.68 0.43
C LEU A 234 -1.98 23.11 0.32
N ASN A 235 -2.43 23.87 -0.70
CA ASN A 235 -2.05 25.27 -0.87
C ASN A 235 -2.67 26.18 0.19
N LYS A 236 -3.88 25.89 0.68
CA LYS A 236 -4.50 26.65 1.78
C LYS A 236 -3.67 26.59 3.06
N LEU A 237 -3.06 25.43 3.36
CA LEU A 237 -2.14 25.26 4.49
C LEU A 237 -0.84 26.09 4.34
N LYS A 238 -0.58 26.66 3.16
CA LYS A 238 0.58 27.56 2.91
C LYS A 238 0.21 29.02 3.08
N CYS A 239 -1.01 29.41 2.69
CA CYS A 239 -1.44 30.81 2.59
C CYS A 239 -1.71 31.49 3.94
N THR A 240 -1.70 30.75 5.03
CA THR A 240 -1.77 31.27 6.42
C THR A 240 -0.45 31.88 6.92
N ASN A 241 0.61 31.87 6.10
CA ASN A 241 1.94 32.39 6.45
C ASN A 241 2.38 33.66 5.67
N ASN A 242 1.46 34.41 5.06
CA ASN A 242 1.75 35.74 4.50
C ASN A 242 1.12 36.86 5.33
#